data_AF-A0A5C7F3I8-F1
#
_entry.id   AF-A0A5C7F3I8-F1
#
_cell.length_a   1.000
_cell.length_b   1.000
_cell.length_c   1.000
_cell.angle_alpha   90.00
_cell.angle_beta   90.00
_cell.angle_gamma   90.00
#
_symmetry.space_group_name_H-M   'P 1'
#
loop_
_entity.id
_entity.type
_entity.pdbx_description
1 polymer ?
#
loop_
_entity_poly.entity_id
_entity_poly.type
_entity_poly.pdbx_seq_one_letter_code
_entity_poly.pdbx_strand_id
1 'polypeptide(L)'
;MVPRLFLTFVIAAFLSGCTPEEKEIHGRYMFTSAIDNTFQLFVEDSYTGESYRYLNGLHINLPEDYYAESYIIQVNENTLFEDKETGEIITLEESSFPFHWPNQQISIETEEPFTKKTTSMDTPVTVNNRLLPIYSAEKIITYPYSYEDFVEVHTPVEDNHYMLFLFDENFDRQYLYILQTFAEKIEDRYDTYLDVHYHTPEYFQKYLNVESEPLYVLLHTNGEVLRTSDWEKIHRYISDDSGVVLPRAGDPAWLEMLQEY
;
A
#
# COMPACT_ATOMS: atom_id res chain seq x y z
N MET A 1 55.08 46.18 5.37
CA MET A 1 53.75 46.60 5.85
C MET A 1 52.75 46.27 4.76
N VAL A 2 52.04 45.16 4.90
CA VAL A 2 51.08 44.63 3.93
C VAL A 2 49.75 44.51 4.68
N PRO A 3 48.62 44.99 4.11
CA PRO A 3 47.43 45.30 4.89
C PRO A 3 46.74 44.02 5.36
N ARG A 4 46.61 43.88 6.68
CA ARG A 4 45.87 42.80 7.39
C ARG A 4 44.33 42.88 7.21
N LEU A 5 43.82 43.67 6.27
CA LEU A 5 42.38 43.98 6.17
C LEU A 5 41.60 43.08 5.20
N PHE A 6 42.26 42.24 4.40
CA PHE A 6 41.58 41.46 3.36
C PHE A 6 41.19 40.03 3.76
N LEU A 7 41.61 39.55 4.94
CA LEU A 7 41.36 38.16 5.36
C LEU A 7 40.04 38.00 6.15
N THR A 8 39.46 39.08 6.67
CA THR A 8 38.23 39.00 7.49
C THR A 8 36.95 38.95 6.65
N PHE A 9 37.00 39.32 5.36
CA PHE A 9 35.80 39.38 4.51
C PHE A 9 35.46 38.04 3.83
N VAL A 10 36.41 37.10 3.76
CA VAL A 10 36.18 35.78 3.13
C VAL A 10 35.55 34.78 4.11
N ILE A 11 35.67 34.99 5.42
CA ILE A 11 35.08 34.10 6.45
C ILE A 11 33.59 34.43 6.69
N ALA A 12 33.15 35.66 6.44
CA ALA A 12 31.74 36.05 6.61
C ALA A 12 30.81 35.54 5.49
N ALA A 13 31.35 35.16 4.33
CA ALA A 13 30.57 34.62 3.21
C ALA A 13 30.25 33.11 3.35
N PHE A 14 30.83 32.42 4.34
CA PHE A 14 30.56 31.01 4.64
C PHE A 14 29.47 30.79 5.70
N LEU A 15 28.82 31.85 6.21
CA LEU A 15 27.81 31.77 7.29
C LEU A 15 26.37 32.07 6.86
N SER A 16 26.10 32.31 5.57
CA SER A 16 24.74 32.62 5.08
C SER A 16 24.14 31.51 4.21
N GLY A 17 24.61 30.26 4.37
CA GLY A 17 23.91 29.09 3.85
C GLY A 17 22.77 28.70 4.78
N CYS A 18 21.79 29.58 4.96
CA CYS A 18 20.51 29.21 5.55
C CYS A 18 19.81 28.36 4.49
N THR A 19 20.05 27.05 4.50
CA THR A 19 19.21 26.12 3.74
C THR A 19 17.77 26.38 4.17
N PRO A 20 16.85 26.66 3.23
CA PRO A 20 15.44 26.79 3.56
C PRO A 20 15.03 25.57 4.37
N GLU A 21 14.40 25.79 5.52
CA GLU A 21 13.81 24.69 6.28
C GLU A 21 12.73 24.06 5.38
N GLU A 22 12.94 22.80 5.02
CA GLU A 22 11.96 22.01 4.30
C GLU A 22 10.74 21.84 5.20
N LYS A 23 9.54 22.03 4.65
CA LYS A 23 8.27 21.91 5.36
C LYS A 23 7.31 20.95 4.66
N GLU A 24 7.74 20.37 3.56
CA GLU A 24 6.90 19.53 2.72
C GLU A 24 7.32 18.08 2.85
N ILE A 25 6.35 17.19 3.07
CA ILE A 25 6.55 15.75 3.07
C ILE A 25 5.67 15.15 1.98
N HIS A 26 6.29 14.37 1.08
CA HIS A 26 5.57 13.62 0.07
C HIS A 26 5.53 12.15 0.45
N GLY A 27 4.36 11.53 0.31
CA GLY A 27 4.23 10.10 0.57
C GLY A 27 2.84 9.59 0.22
N ARG A 28 2.49 8.48 0.86
CA ARG A 28 1.26 7.75 0.64
C ARG A 28 0.49 7.58 1.94
N TYR A 29 -0.80 7.86 1.89
CA TYR A 29 -1.71 7.58 2.98
C TYR A 29 -1.78 6.07 3.21
N MET A 30 -1.59 5.61 4.44
CA MET A 30 -1.73 4.18 4.77
C MET A 30 -3.11 3.87 5.36
N PHE A 31 -3.30 4.25 6.61
CA PHE A 31 -4.52 4.04 7.35
C PHE A 31 -4.62 5.09 8.46
N THR A 32 -5.86 5.33 8.87
CA THR A 32 -6.19 6.13 10.03
C THR A 32 -6.14 5.27 11.28
N SER A 33 -5.48 5.75 12.33
CA SER A 33 -5.78 5.27 13.66
C SER A 33 -7.13 5.89 14.05
N ALA A 34 -8.13 5.06 14.33
CA ALA A 34 -9.47 5.51 14.74
C ALA A 34 -9.49 6.36 16.04
N ILE A 35 -8.31 6.55 16.64
CA ILE A 35 -8.07 7.23 17.90
C ILE A 35 -7.09 8.37 17.55
N ASP A 36 -7.52 9.62 17.75
CA ASP A 36 -6.71 10.85 17.87
C ASP A 36 -6.48 11.76 16.64
N ASN A 37 -7.34 11.77 15.62
CA ASN A 37 -7.14 12.66 14.45
C ASN A 37 -5.72 12.52 13.88
N THR A 38 -5.24 11.27 13.81
CA THR A 38 -3.93 10.95 13.27
C THR A 38 -4.04 9.90 12.19
N PHE A 39 -3.13 9.96 11.23
CA PHE A 39 -2.93 8.90 10.25
C PHE A 39 -1.46 8.65 10.03
N GLN A 40 -1.14 7.49 9.49
CA GLN A 40 0.23 7.16 9.12
C GLN A 40 0.50 7.54 7.66
N LEU A 41 1.55 8.34 7.46
CA LEU A 41 2.13 8.63 6.15
C LEU A 41 3.31 7.68 5.92
N PHE A 42 3.26 6.94 4.82
CA PHE A 42 4.37 6.12 4.34
C PHE A 42 5.14 6.88 3.27
N VAL A 43 6.47 6.91 3.35
CA VAL A 43 7.31 7.49 2.29
C VAL A 43 8.03 6.39 1.54
N GLU A 44 8.82 5.59 2.26
CA GLU A 44 9.50 4.43 1.69
C GLU A 44 9.82 3.40 2.77
N ASP A 45 10.04 2.15 2.37
CA ASP A 45 10.81 1.19 3.16
C ASP A 45 11.74 0.35 2.28
N SER A 46 12.69 -0.32 2.92
CA SER A 46 13.70 -1.11 2.23
C SER A 46 13.17 -2.41 1.62
N TYR A 47 11.89 -2.74 1.84
CA TYR A 47 11.29 -4.02 1.47
C TYR A 47 10.32 -3.90 0.29
N THR A 48 9.48 -2.87 0.32
CA THR A 48 8.39 -2.58 -0.64
C THR A 48 8.66 -1.35 -1.49
N GLY A 49 9.65 -0.52 -1.12
CA GLY A 49 10.04 0.69 -1.85
C GLY A 49 9.17 1.89 -1.47
N GLU A 50 8.82 2.74 -2.45
CA GLU A 50 8.06 3.99 -2.25
C GLU A 50 6.53 3.79 -2.23
N SER A 51 6.08 2.56 -2.39
CA SER A 51 4.67 2.19 -2.36
C SER A 51 4.42 1.16 -1.27
N TYR A 52 3.43 1.40 -0.43
CA TYR A 52 3.05 0.41 0.56
C TYR A 52 2.38 -0.77 -0.14
N ARG A 53 2.83 -1.99 0.19
CA ARG A 53 2.24 -3.25 -0.27
C ARG A 53 1.66 -3.99 0.94
N TYR A 54 0.47 -4.57 0.80
CA TYR A 54 -0.18 -5.24 1.90
C TYR A 54 0.56 -6.53 2.31
N LEU A 55 1.22 -6.49 3.46
CA LEU A 55 1.93 -7.61 4.08
C LEU A 55 0.95 -8.40 4.97
N ASN A 56 0.07 -9.21 4.39
CA ASN A 56 -1.01 -9.89 5.12
C ASN A 56 -0.52 -11.01 6.04
N GLY A 57 0.04 -10.70 7.21
CA GLY A 57 0.40 -11.71 8.22
C GLY A 57 1.53 -12.67 7.82
N LEU A 58 2.06 -12.57 6.60
CA LEU A 58 3.09 -13.45 6.03
C LEU A 58 4.47 -13.21 6.66
N HIS A 59 4.75 -12.01 7.18
CA HIS A 59 6.06 -11.70 7.75
C HIS A 59 5.98 -10.91 9.06
N ILE A 60 6.35 -11.60 10.15
CA ILE A 60 6.88 -10.94 11.34
C ILE A 60 8.40 -10.69 11.16
N ASN A 61 9.08 -11.51 10.34
CA ASN A 61 10.53 -11.47 10.17
C ASN A 61 10.90 -10.74 8.89
N LEU A 62 11.48 -9.55 9.01
CA LEU A 62 12.02 -8.76 7.91
C LEU A 62 13.53 -8.97 7.77
N PRO A 63 14.16 -8.54 6.65
CA PRO A 63 15.62 -8.49 6.53
C PRO A 63 16.27 -7.73 7.71
N GLU A 64 17.47 -8.15 8.13
CA GLU A 64 18.19 -7.55 9.28
C GLU A 64 18.48 -6.05 9.08
N ASP A 65 18.54 -5.58 7.83
CA ASP A 65 18.77 -4.20 7.44
C ASP A 65 17.46 -3.43 7.12
N TYR A 66 16.31 -3.93 7.57
CA TYR A 66 15.04 -3.25 7.36
C TYR A 66 15.04 -1.84 7.94
N TYR A 67 14.63 -0.88 7.11
CA TYR A 67 14.36 0.48 7.51
C TYR A 67 13.08 0.98 6.84
N ALA A 68 12.41 1.92 7.50
CA ALA A 68 11.28 2.64 6.94
C ALA A 68 11.41 4.14 7.20
N GLU A 69 10.97 4.94 6.23
CA GLU A 69 10.62 6.34 6.39
C GLU A 69 9.09 6.45 6.45
N SER A 70 8.58 6.70 7.64
CA SER A 70 7.15 6.86 7.89
C SER A 70 6.92 7.79 9.07
N TYR A 71 5.77 8.47 9.05
CA TYR A 71 5.44 9.53 9.99
C TYR A 71 4.01 9.37 10.47
N ILE A 72 3.74 9.77 11.71
CA ILE A 72 2.38 10.00 12.17
C ILE A 72 2.05 11.47 11.92
N ILE A 73 0.97 11.69 11.19
CA ILE A 73 0.50 13.02 10.87
C ILE A 73 -0.67 13.32 11.77
N GLN A 74 -0.54 14.39 12.55
CA GLN A 74 -1.61 14.93 13.36
C GLN A 74 -2.37 15.99 12.54
N VAL A 75 -3.69 15.83 12.47
CA VAL A 75 -4.59 16.83 11.89
C VAL A 75 -5.40 17.50 12.99
N ASN A 76 -5.66 18.79 12.82
CA ASN A 76 -6.45 19.59 13.74
C ASN A 76 -7.54 20.35 12.97
N GLU A 77 -8.38 21.10 13.70
CA GLU A 77 -9.48 21.90 13.14
C GLU A 77 -9.04 22.96 12.12
N ASN A 78 -7.79 23.41 12.18
CA ASN A 78 -7.21 24.38 11.26
C ASN A 78 -6.48 23.74 10.08
N THR A 79 -6.31 22.41 10.05
CA THR A 79 -5.67 21.71 8.94
C THR A 79 -6.54 21.87 7.69
N LEU A 80 -5.93 22.37 6.61
CA LEU A 80 -6.57 22.53 5.31
C LEU A 80 -6.35 21.28 4.46
N PHE A 81 -7.39 20.82 3.77
CA PHE A 81 -7.32 19.72 2.81
C PHE A 81 -7.62 20.25 1.42
N GLU A 82 -6.66 20.15 0.50
CA GLU A 82 -6.80 20.53 -0.91
C GLU A 82 -6.92 19.27 -1.78
N ASP A 83 -8.03 19.13 -2.50
CA ASP A 83 -8.14 18.14 -3.58
C ASP A 83 -7.41 18.66 -4.81
N LYS A 84 -6.38 17.94 -5.27
CA LYS A 84 -5.52 18.42 -6.36
C LYS A 84 -6.22 18.46 -7.72
N GLU A 85 -7.23 17.63 -7.95
CA GLU A 85 -7.95 17.54 -9.22
C GLU A 85 -8.97 18.68 -9.35
N THR A 86 -9.71 18.96 -8.29
CA THR A 86 -10.77 19.98 -8.30
C THR A 86 -10.29 21.36 -7.84
N GLY A 87 -9.21 21.42 -7.06
CA GLY A 87 -8.74 22.62 -6.37
C GLY A 87 -9.62 23.04 -5.19
N GLU A 88 -10.57 22.20 -4.78
CA GLU A 88 -11.42 22.45 -3.62
C GLU A 88 -10.59 22.38 -2.34
N ILE A 89 -10.82 23.34 -1.44
CA ILE A 89 -10.16 23.40 -0.12
C ILE A 89 -11.24 23.30 0.95
N ILE A 90 -11.09 22.34 1.84
CA ILE A 90 -11.99 22.07 2.96
C ILE A 90 -11.22 21.95 4.27
N THR A 91 -11.89 22.16 5.38
CA THR A 91 -11.39 21.89 6.73
C THR A 91 -11.87 20.53 7.24
N LEU A 92 -11.29 20.06 8.35
CA LEU A 92 -11.72 18.82 9.00
C LEU A 92 -13.19 18.85 9.46
N GLU A 93 -13.74 20.03 9.78
CA GLU A 93 -15.15 20.16 10.19
C GLU A 93 -16.12 20.02 9.01
N GLU A 94 -15.66 20.37 7.80
CA GLU A 94 -16.47 20.39 6.59
C GLU A 94 -16.54 19.03 5.90
N SER A 95 -15.70 18.07 6.29
CA SER A 95 -15.64 16.75 5.66
C SER A 95 -15.31 15.64 6.64
N SER A 96 -16.00 14.51 6.49
CA SER A 96 -15.54 13.25 7.09
C SER A 96 -14.29 12.78 6.35
N PHE A 97 -13.12 12.92 6.99
CA PHE A 97 -11.82 12.36 6.59
C PHE A 97 -11.58 12.21 5.07
N PRO A 98 -10.87 13.13 4.40
CA PRO A 98 -10.86 13.24 2.93
C PRO A 98 -9.98 12.21 2.21
N PHE A 99 -9.35 11.29 2.93
CA PHE A 99 -8.60 10.20 2.29
C PHE A 99 -9.53 9.04 2.01
N HIS A 100 -9.43 8.52 0.79
CA HIS A 100 -10.35 7.47 0.36
C HIS A 100 -9.75 6.09 0.58
N TRP A 101 -8.46 5.88 0.25
CA TRP A 101 -7.87 4.54 0.18
C TRP A 101 -6.38 4.50 0.54
N PRO A 102 -5.88 3.40 1.13
CA PRO A 102 -4.44 3.18 1.32
C PRO A 102 -3.67 3.33 0.01
N ASN A 103 -2.41 3.73 0.07
CA ASN A 103 -1.56 4.13 -1.07
C ASN A 103 -1.92 5.43 -1.79
N GLN A 104 -2.99 6.13 -1.41
CA GLN A 104 -3.30 7.42 -2.04
C GLN A 104 -2.13 8.39 -1.84
N GLN A 105 -1.61 8.93 -2.95
CA GLN A 105 -0.54 9.92 -2.91
C GLN A 105 -1.04 11.20 -2.25
N ILE A 106 -0.24 11.71 -1.31
CA ILE A 106 -0.50 12.96 -0.59
C ILE A 106 0.79 13.76 -0.41
N SER A 107 0.63 15.08 -0.32
CA SER A 107 1.71 16.01 0.06
C SER A 107 1.26 16.82 1.27
N ILE A 108 2.16 17.01 2.23
CA ILE A 108 1.84 17.62 3.53
C ILE A 108 2.77 18.79 3.76
N GLU A 109 2.20 19.97 3.96
CA GLU A 109 2.91 21.11 4.53
C GLU A 109 2.78 21.06 6.06
N THR A 110 3.91 21.00 6.76
CA THR A 110 3.97 20.88 8.22
C THR A 110 4.12 22.23 8.92
N GLU A 111 3.51 22.35 10.11
CA GLU A 111 3.65 23.53 10.95
C GLU A 111 5.13 23.72 11.37
N GLU A 112 5.77 22.63 11.78
CA GLU A 112 7.19 22.61 12.17
C GLU A 112 8.12 22.34 10.98
N PRO A 113 9.42 22.68 11.07
CA PRO A 113 10.42 22.24 10.09
C PRO A 113 10.48 20.71 9.99
N PHE A 114 10.41 20.20 8.77
CA PHE A 114 10.56 18.79 8.47
C PHE A 114 12.03 18.39 8.48
N THR A 115 12.29 17.14 8.89
CA THR A 115 13.61 16.53 8.76
C THR A 115 13.41 15.06 8.42
N LYS A 116 13.85 14.67 7.22
CA LYS A 116 13.82 13.27 6.77
C LYS A 116 14.48 12.36 7.80
N LYS A 117 13.74 11.33 8.23
CA LYS A 117 14.20 10.36 9.22
C LYS A 117 13.79 8.94 8.86
N THR A 118 14.78 8.12 8.55
CA THR A 118 14.64 6.67 8.44
C THR A 118 14.80 6.02 9.82
N THR A 119 13.95 5.03 10.12
CA THR A 119 14.02 4.26 11.36
C THR A 119 14.30 2.80 11.01
N SER A 120 15.35 2.22 11.62
CA SER A 120 15.59 0.78 11.55
C SER A 120 14.62 0.06 12.51
N MET A 121 13.98 -1.00 12.04
CA MET A 121 12.92 -1.70 12.75
C MET A 121 13.04 -3.21 12.55
N ASP A 122 12.65 -3.99 13.55
CA ASP A 122 12.66 -5.46 13.47
C ASP A 122 11.32 -6.03 12.93
N THR A 123 10.32 -5.17 12.78
CA THR A 123 8.96 -5.53 12.35
C THR A 123 8.45 -4.51 11.33
N PRO A 124 7.49 -4.88 10.47
CA PRO A 124 6.92 -3.94 9.49
C PRO A 124 6.43 -2.66 10.13
N VAL A 125 6.62 -1.53 9.43
CA VAL A 125 6.23 -0.20 9.91
C VAL A 125 4.72 -0.08 10.19
N THR A 126 3.92 -0.98 9.62
CA THR A 126 2.46 -1.11 9.85
C THR A 126 2.10 -1.72 11.19
N VAL A 127 3.00 -2.48 11.82
CA VAL A 127 2.76 -3.20 13.07
C VAL A 127 3.09 -2.35 14.28
N ASN A 128 4.13 -1.51 14.21
CA ASN A 128 4.58 -0.69 15.33
C ASN A 128 4.82 0.77 14.93
N ASN A 129 3.82 1.60 15.18
CA ASN A 129 3.87 3.03 14.88
C ASN A 129 4.38 3.91 16.05
N ARG A 130 4.67 3.34 17.23
CA ARG A 130 4.96 4.12 18.45
C ARG A 130 6.24 4.93 18.41
N LEU A 131 7.17 4.57 17.53
CA LEU A 131 8.48 5.20 17.40
C LEU A 131 8.57 6.16 16.20
N LEU A 132 7.48 6.27 15.43
CA LEU A 132 7.44 7.14 14.27
C LEU A 132 7.41 8.60 14.72
N PRO A 133 8.14 9.51 14.04
CA PRO A 133 8.03 10.93 14.32
C PRO A 133 6.62 11.42 14.06
N ILE A 134 6.19 12.41 14.85
CA ILE A 134 4.88 13.03 14.74
C ILE A 134 5.07 14.44 14.17
N TYR A 135 4.28 14.80 13.17
CA TYR A 135 4.23 16.14 12.58
C TYR A 135 2.81 16.68 12.56
N SER A 136 2.67 17.98 12.80
CA SER A 136 1.38 18.66 12.72
C SER A 136 1.18 19.19 11.29
N ALA A 137 0.06 18.83 10.66
CA ALA A 137 -0.24 19.26 9.30
C ALA A 137 -0.91 20.65 9.28
N GLU A 138 -0.30 21.60 8.60
CA GLU A 138 -0.92 22.88 8.24
C GLU A 138 -1.85 22.69 7.04
N LYS A 139 -1.37 21.96 6.02
CA LYS A 139 -2.11 21.69 4.79
C LYS A 139 -1.78 20.31 4.25
N ILE A 140 -2.78 19.62 3.74
CA ILE A 140 -2.66 18.33 3.08
C ILE A 140 -3.25 18.41 1.68
N ILE A 141 -2.44 18.10 0.68
CA ILE A 141 -2.84 18.04 -0.72
C ILE A 141 -3.03 16.56 -1.08
N THR A 142 -4.25 16.20 -1.48
CA THR A 142 -4.60 14.84 -1.92
C THR A 142 -4.58 14.75 -3.43
N TYR A 143 -4.00 13.68 -3.96
CA TYR A 143 -4.00 13.39 -5.40
C TYR A 143 -5.07 12.35 -5.72
N PRO A 144 -5.60 12.32 -6.97
CA PRO A 144 -6.57 11.32 -7.38
C PRO A 144 -6.04 9.91 -7.17
N TYR A 145 -6.87 9.06 -6.55
CA TYR A 145 -6.54 7.65 -6.37
C TYR A 145 -6.64 6.90 -7.70
N SER A 146 -5.52 6.31 -8.13
CA SER A 146 -5.36 5.69 -9.44
C SER A 146 -5.57 4.17 -9.42
N TYR A 147 -5.63 3.58 -10.62
CA TYR A 147 -5.60 2.12 -10.79
C TYR A 147 -4.26 1.55 -10.27
N GLU A 148 -3.17 2.26 -10.51
CA GLU A 148 -1.83 1.89 -10.10
C GLU A 148 -1.69 1.86 -8.57
N ASP A 149 -2.22 2.86 -7.86
CA ASP A 149 -2.22 2.86 -6.38
C ASP A 149 -2.96 1.63 -5.83
N PHE A 150 -4.09 1.28 -6.44
CA PHE A 150 -4.88 0.11 -6.10
C PHE A 150 -4.12 -1.19 -6.36
N VAL A 151 -3.50 -1.34 -7.52
CA VAL A 151 -2.71 -2.55 -7.85
C VAL A 151 -1.53 -2.66 -6.92
N GLU A 152 -0.78 -1.58 -6.68
CA GLU A 152 0.40 -1.59 -5.82
C GLU A 152 0.06 -2.04 -4.40
N VAL A 153 -1.00 -1.53 -3.78
CA VAL A 153 -1.33 -1.92 -2.39
C VAL A 153 -1.74 -3.38 -2.27
N HIS A 154 -2.36 -3.94 -3.32
CA HIS A 154 -2.81 -5.33 -3.36
C HIS A 154 -1.78 -6.28 -3.96
N THR A 155 -0.69 -5.77 -4.51
CA THR A 155 0.37 -6.58 -5.12
C THR A 155 1.12 -7.33 -4.02
N PRO A 156 1.17 -8.67 -4.08
CA PRO A 156 2.00 -9.44 -3.17
C PRO A 156 3.48 -9.03 -3.23
N VAL A 157 4.22 -9.29 -2.16
CA VAL A 157 5.67 -9.04 -2.13
C VAL A 157 6.47 -10.30 -2.43
N GLU A 158 5.89 -11.48 -2.20
CA GLU A 158 6.55 -12.76 -2.43
C GLU A 158 6.29 -13.30 -3.84
N ASP A 159 7.32 -13.92 -4.40
CA ASP A 159 7.27 -14.52 -5.75
C ASP A 159 6.38 -15.76 -5.84
N ASN A 160 5.93 -16.32 -4.72
CA ASN A 160 5.03 -17.47 -4.65
C ASN A 160 3.61 -17.10 -4.17
N HIS A 161 3.29 -15.80 -4.07
CA HIS A 161 1.99 -15.32 -3.61
C HIS A 161 1.20 -14.67 -4.74
N TYR A 162 -0.04 -15.12 -4.89
CA TYR A 162 -1.00 -14.61 -5.86
C TYR A 162 -2.20 -13.97 -5.17
N MET A 163 -2.70 -12.88 -5.74
CA MET A 163 -3.98 -12.28 -5.33
C MET A 163 -4.96 -12.33 -6.51
N LEU A 164 -6.06 -13.05 -6.33
CA LEU A 164 -7.07 -13.28 -7.35
C LEU A 164 -8.36 -12.53 -6.99
N PHE A 165 -8.72 -11.55 -7.82
CA PHE A 165 -10.02 -10.89 -7.79
C PHE A 165 -11.00 -11.55 -8.76
N LEU A 166 -12.16 -11.94 -8.24
CA LEU A 166 -13.24 -12.59 -8.95
C LEU A 166 -14.45 -11.65 -9.07
N PHE A 167 -14.63 -11.04 -10.23
CA PHE A 167 -15.81 -10.24 -10.59
C PHE A 167 -16.76 -11.08 -11.45
N ASP A 168 -17.57 -11.91 -10.80
CA ASP A 168 -18.55 -12.77 -11.45
C ASP A 168 -19.69 -13.12 -10.48
N GLU A 169 -20.78 -12.37 -10.52
CA GLU A 169 -21.94 -12.63 -9.65
C GLU A 169 -22.50 -14.06 -9.77
N ASN A 170 -22.29 -14.71 -10.93
CA ASN A 170 -22.78 -16.05 -11.24
C ASN A 170 -21.74 -17.15 -10.98
N PHE A 171 -20.58 -16.83 -10.41
CA PHE A 171 -19.56 -17.82 -10.09
C PHE A 171 -20.13 -18.90 -9.15
N ASP A 172 -19.83 -20.17 -9.45
CA ASP A 172 -20.36 -21.30 -8.70
C ASP A 172 -19.91 -21.23 -7.22
N ARG A 173 -20.88 -21.09 -6.31
CA ARG A 173 -20.63 -20.88 -4.87
C ARG A 173 -20.00 -22.09 -4.20
N GLN A 174 -20.36 -23.30 -4.62
CA GLN A 174 -19.77 -24.52 -4.08
C GLN A 174 -18.31 -24.62 -4.50
N TYR A 175 -18.02 -24.29 -5.75
CA TYR A 175 -16.66 -24.27 -6.27
C TYR A 175 -15.81 -23.16 -5.65
N LEU A 176 -16.35 -21.97 -5.45
CA LEU A 176 -15.68 -20.90 -4.72
C LEU A 176 -15.25 -21.35 -3.31
N TYR A 177 -16.15 -22.02 -2.58
CA TYR A 177 -15.83 -22.54 -1.26
C TYR A 177 -14.64 -23.52 -1.33
N ILE A 178 -14.66 -24.45 -2.29
CA ILE A 178 -13.54 -25.38 -2.52
C ILE A 178 -12.25 -24.61 -2.82
N LEU A 179 -12.31 -23.59 -3.68
CA LEU A 179 -11.16 -22.77 -4.06
C LEU A 179 -10.58 -22.00 -2.85
N GLN A 180 -11.44 -21.42 -2.01
CA GLN A 180 -11.03 -20.71 -0.79
C GLN A 180 -10.40 -21.66 0.23
N THR A 181 -11.01 -22.83 0.48
CA THR A 181 -10.41 -23.83 1.39
C THR A 181 -9.10 -24.41 0.82
N PHE A 182 -9.00 -24.55 -0.50
CA PHE A 182 -7.74 -24.92 -1.16
C PHE A 182 -6.68 -23.84 -0.93
N ALA A 183 -7.01 -22.58 -1.19
CA ALA A 183 -6.16 -21.41 -0.95
C ALA A 183 -5.60 -21.35 0.48
N GLU A 184 -6.41 -21.67 1.49
CA GLU A 184 -5.97 -21.73 2.90
C GLU A 184 -4.95 -22.86 3.19
N LYS A 185 -4.88 -23.89 2.34
CA LYS A 185 -4.06 -25.09 2.57
C LYS A 185 -2.89 -25.26 1.59
N ILE A 186 -2.80 -24.44 0.53
CA ILE A 186 -1.76 -24.63 -0.48
C ILE A 186 -0.36 -24.26 0.01
N GLU A 187 -0.25 -23.32 0.94
CA GLU A 187 1.02 -22.89 1.53
C GLU A 187 1.79 -24.10 2.07
N ASP A 188 1.17 -24.84 3.00
CA ASP A 188 1.78 -25.98 3.70
C ASP A 188 2.28 -27.09 2.76
N ARG A 189 1.65 -27.20 1.58
CA ARG A 189 1.88 -28.32 0.66
C ARG A 189 2.78 -27.96 -0.51
N TYR A 190 2.68 -26.74 -1.02
CA TYR A 190 3.29 -26.33 -2.27
C TYR A 190 4.18 -25.10 -2.12
N ASP A 191 4.30 -24.52 -0.92
CA ASP A 191 5.03 -23.26 -0.72
C ASP A 191 4.49 -22.18 -1.67
N THR A 192 3.16 -22.05 -1.73
CA THR A 192 2.44 -21.13 -2.62
C THR A 192 1.24 -20.56 -1.88
N TYR A 193 1.00 -19.26 -2.04
CA TYR A 193 -0.09 -18.53 -1.42
C TYR A 193 -1.08 -18.03 -2.47
N LEU A 194 -2.38 -18.07 -2.16
CA LEU A 194 -3.43 -17.60 -3.05
C LEU A 194 -4.52 -16.91 -2.23
N ASP A 195 -4.63 -15.59 -2.34
CA ASP A 195 -5.74 -14.85 -1.76
C ASP A 195 -6.87 -14.73 -2.78
N VAL A 196 -8.06 -15.22 -2.42
CA VAL A 196 -9.23 -15.23 -3.30
C VAL A 196 -10.24 -14.20 -2.82
N HIS A 197 -10.32 -13.09 -3.55
CA HIS A 197 -11.24 -12.00 -3.29
C HIS A 197 -12.48 -12.13 -4.17
N TYR A 198 -13.63 -12.38 -3.54
CA TYR A 198 -14.93 -12.50 -4.17
C TYR A 198 -15.95 -11.62 -3.43
N HIS A 199 -16.96 -11.08 -4.13
CA HIS A 199 -17.84 -10.02 -3.60
C HIS A 199 -17.05 -8.83 -3.05
N THR A 200 -16.11 -8.36 -3.85
CA THR A 200 -15.36 -7.16 -3.50
C THR A 200 -16.31 -5.94 -3.50
N PRO A 201 -16.11 -4.96 -2.60
CA PRO A 201 -16.89 -3.74 -2.59
C PRO A 201 -16.89 -3.01 -3.95
N GLU A 202 -17.91 -2.20 -4.24
CA GLU A 202 -18.05 -1.47 -5.52
C GLU A 202 -16.82 -0.64 -5.90
N TYR A 203 -16.06 -0.13 -4.93
CA TYR A 203 -14.85 0.64 -5.22
C TYR A 203 -13.73 -0.20 -5.85
N PHE A 204 -13.67 -1.52 -5.61
CA PHE A 204 -12.74 -2.40 -6.32
C PHE A 204 -13.06 -2.42 -7.81
N GLN A 205 -14.34 -2.53 -8.16
CA GLN A 205 -14.77 -2.49 -9.57
C GLN A 205 -14.39 -1.16 -10.22
N LYS A 206 -14.59 -0.05 -9.51
CA LYS A 206 -14.21 1.29 -9.97
C LYS A 206 -12.70 1.37 -10.25
N TYR A 207 -11.85 1.04 -9.28
CA TYR A 207 -10.41 1.25 -9.43
C TYR A 207 -9.73 0.21 -10.31
N LEU A 208 -10.26 -1.02 -10.38
CA LEU A 208 -9.78 -2.02 -11.34
C LEU A 208 -10.40 -1.87 -12.74
N ASN A 209 -11.19 -0.81 -12.98
CA ASN A 209 -11.84 -0.51 -14.26
C ASN A 209 -12.61 -1.73 -14.80
N VAL A 210 -13.48 -2.31 -13.97
CA VAL A 210 -14.31 -3.46 -14.35
C VAL A 210 -15.51 -2.98 -15.16
N GLU A 211 -15.41 -3.10 -16.49
CA GLU A 211 -16.47 -2.65 -17.41
C GLU A 211 -17.54 -3.72 -17.68
N SER A 212 -17.21 -5.00 -17.49
CA SER A 212 -18.10 -6.13 -17.76
C SER A 212 -17.72 -7.38 -16.97
N GLU A 213 -18.71 -8.19 -16.62
CA GLU A 213 -18.53 -9.49 -15.96
C GLU A 213 -18.85 -10.67 -16.92
N PRO A 214 -18.21 -11.84 -16.76
CA PRO A 214 -17.21 -12.15 -15.74
C PRO A 214 -15.84 -11.52 -16.07
N LEU A 215 -15.13 -11.09 -15.03
CA LEU A 215 -13.75 -10.63 -15.12
C LEU A 215 -12.94 -11.18 -13.94
N TYR A 216 -11.76 -11.71 -14.25
CA TYR A 216 -10.81 -12.22 -13.29
C TYR A 216 -9.51 -11.42 -13.44
N VAL A 217 -9.00 -10.93 -12.32
CA VAL A 217 -7.72 -10.19 -12.27
C VAL A 217 -6.81 -10.95 -11.32
N LEU A 218 -5.63 -11.32 -11.79
CA LEU A 218 -4.59 -11.99 -11.02
C LEU A 218 -3.42 -11.03 -10.86
N LEU A 219 -3.08 -10.73 -9.61
CA LEU A 219 -1.86 -10.05 -9.23
C LEU A 219 -0.83 -11.05 -8.72
N HIS A 220 0.43 -10.69 -8.90
CA HIS A 220 1.63 -11.40 -8.46
C HIS A 220 2.70 -10.36 -8.07
N THR A 221 3.90 -10.75 -7.65
CA THR A 221 4.98 -9.85 -7.17
C THR A 221 5.26 -8.61 -8.06
N ASN A 222 5.01 -8.75 -9.37
CA ASN A 222 5.23 -7.72 -10.38
C ASN A 222 3.98 -6.87 -10.73
N GLY A 223 2.88 -7.02 -10.00
CA GLY A 223 1.60 -6.34 -10.27
C GLY A 223 0.60 -7.22 -11.00
N GLU A 224 -0.24 -6.62 -11.86
CA GLU A 224 -1.23 -7.36 -12.66
C GLU A 224 -0.55 -8.21 -13.73
N VAL A 225 -0.64 -9.53 -13.58
CA VAL A 225 -0.05 -10.49 -14.52
C VAL A 225 -1.08 -11.08 -15.49
N LEU A 226 -2.35 -11.10 -15.10
CA LEU A 226 -3.41 -11.61 -15.96
C LEU A 226 -4.75 -10.91 -15.68
N ARG A 227 -5.40 -10.48 -16.75
CA ARG A 227 -6.77 -9.97 -16.76
C ARG A 227 -7.56 -10.68 -17.84
N THR A 228 -8.64 -11.37 -17.47
CA THR A 228 -9.38 -12.21 -18.42
C THR A 228 -10.77 -12.57 -17.94
N SER A 229 -11.69 -12.85 -18.87
CA SER A 229 -13.00 -13.46 -18.60
C SER A 229 -12.99 -14.99 -18.73
N ASP A 230 -11.84 -15.59 -19.05
CA ASP A 230 -11.68 -17.03 -19.28
C ASP A 230 -11.03 -17.70 -18.05
N TRP A 231 -11.83 -18.38 -17.24
CA TRP A 231 -11.39 -19.02 -16.00
C TRP A 231 -10.26 -20.05 -16.22
N GLU A 232 -10.25 -20.75 -17.36
CA GLU A 232 -9.21 -21.73 -17.68
C GLU A 232 -7.83 -21.10 -17.89
N LYS A 233 -7.79 -19.80 -18.23
CA LYS A 233 -6.50 -19.07 -18.30
C LYS A 233 -5.92 -18.80 -16.92
N ILE A 234 -6.75 -18.54 -15.91
CA ILE A 234 -6.28 -18.40 -14.52
C ILE A 234 -5.65 -19.71 -14.05
N HIS A 235 -6.33 -20.83 -14.26
CA HIS A 235 -5.82 -22.17 -13.97
C HIS A 235 -4.48 -22.45 -14.64
N ARG A 236 -4.41 -22.18 -15.95
CA ARG A 236 -3.19 -22.44 -16.72
C ARG A 236 -2.04 -21.56 -16.25
N TYR A 237 -2.29 -20.27 -16.02
CA TYR A 237 -1.24 -19.36 -15.56
C TYR A 237 -0.65 -19.83 -14.23
N ILE A 238 -1.48 -20.08 -13.21
CA ILE A 238 -0.98 -20.51 -11.90
C ILE A 238 -0.27 -21.87 -12.01
N SER A 239 -0.80 -22.81 -12.81
CA SER A 239 -0.16 -24.11 -13.00
C SER A 239 1.17 -24.05 -13.75
N ASP A 240 1.30 -23.17 -14.75
CA ASP A 240 2.53 -23.02 -15.52
C ASP A 240 3.62 -22.30 -14.70
N ASP A 241 3.21 -21.34 -13.86
CA ASP A 241 4.13 -20.50 -13.06
C ASP A 241 4.59 -21.18 -11.76
N SER A 242 3.64 -21.72 -10.98
CA SER A 242 3.92 -22.34 -9.66
C SER A 242 4.03 -23.88 -9.69
N GLY A 243 3.58 -24.53 -10.77
CA GLY A 243 3.40 -25.98 -10.80
C GLY A 243 2.17 -26.49 -10.03
N VAL A 244 1.38 -25.61 -9.41
CA VAL A 244 0.18 -25.96 -8.64
C VAL A 244 -1.05 -26.03 -9.54
N VAL A 245 -1.77 -27.15 -9.49
CA VAL A 245 -3.03 -27.32 -10.23
C VAL A 245 -4.20 -26.96 -9.33
N LEU A 246 -4.91 -25.88 -9.68
CA LEU A 246 -6.14 -25.48 -8.99
C LEU A 246 -7.24 -26.57 -9.09
N PRO A 247 -8.10 -26.70 -8.07
CA PRO A 247 -9.23 -27.62 -8.09
C PRO A 247 -10.16 -27.33 -9.27
N ARG A 248 -10.78 -28.33 -9.89
CA ARG A 248 -11.73 -28.13 -11.00
C ARG A 248 -13.17 -28.13 -10.48
N ALA A 249 -14.03 -27.34 -11.12
CA ALA A 249 -15.45 -27.33 -10.81
C ALA A 249 -16.05 -28.74 -10.99
N GLY A 250 -16.76 -29.21 -9.96
CA GLY A 250 -17.43 -30.52 -9.96
C GLY A 250 -16.54 -31.74 -9.72
N ASP A 251 -15.25 -31.57 -9.40
CA ASP A 251 -14.36 -32.68 -9.05
C ASP A 251 -14.49 -33.05 -7.56
N PRO A 252 -15.12 -34.19 -7.22
CA PRO A 252 -15.37 -34.58 -5.83
C PRO A 252 -14.09 -34.95 -5.07
N ALA A 253 -13.00 -35.29 -5.76
CA ALA A 253 -11.74 -35.68 -5.13
C ALA A 253 -11.19 -34.58 -4.21
N TRP A 254 -11.47 -33.31 -4.52
CA TRP A 254 -11.05 -32.19 -3.70
C TRP A 254 -11.81 -32.09 -2.38
N LEU A 255 -13.10 -32.41 -2.35
CA LEU A 255 -13.86 -32.41 -1.10
C LEU A 255 -13.32 -33.47 -0.13
N GLU A 256 -12.91 -34.63 -0.64
CA GLU A 256 -12.31 -35.70 0.16
C GLU A 256 -10.92 -35.28 0.68
N MET A 257 -10.07 -34.73 -0.19
CA MET A 257 -8.73 -34.25 0.20
C MET A 257 -8.76 -33.15 1.27
N LEU A 258 -9.78 -32.29 1.26
CA LEU A 258 -9.90 -31.21 2.24
C LEU A 258 -10.35 -31.70 3.63
N GLN A 259 -10.95 -32.89 3.74
CA GLN A 259 -11.46 -33.46 5.00
C GLN A 259 -10.43 -34.31 5.76
N GLU A 260 -9.35 -34.77 5.11
CA GLU A 260 -8.32 -35.63 5.73
C GLU A 260 -7.27 -34.88 6.56
N TYR A 261 -7.37 -33.54 6.65
CA TYR A 261 -6.46 -32.65 7.39
C TYR A 261 -7.26 -31.62 8.18
#